data_AF-H8MMZ7-F1
#
_entry.id   AF-H8MMZ7-F1
#
_cell.length_a   1.000
_cell.length_b   1.000
_cell.length_c   1.000
_cell.angle_alpha   90.00
_cell.angle_beta   90.00
_cell.angle_gamma   90.00
#
_symmetry.space_group_name_H-M   'P 1'
#
loop_
_entity.id
_entity.type
_entity.pdbx_description
1 polymer ?
#
loop_
_entity_poly.entity_id
_entity_poly.type
_entity_poly.pdbx_seq_one_letter_code
_entity_poly.pdbx_strand_id
1 'polypeptide(L)'
;MMRAMESPTQGGRELVANVGGAPRWEAQPWRLQLQDARAREHRVARSVLVAALLAEGFTAEAEVAGFAGALEDRASLSIGQVLRFVDGLRVRMALACTDDEVLQLAYLRRNAEELAERMIDWANAGRLPA
;
A
#
# COMPACT_ATOMS: atom_id res chain seq x y z
N MET A 1 -10.37 18.71 60.38
CA MET A 1 -9.06 18.76 59.69
C MET A 1 -9.14 17.87 58.46
N MET A 2 -8.66 18.39 57.31
CA MET A 2 -8.24 17.74 56.04
C MET A 2 -8.26 16.19 55.98
N ARG A 3 -8.63 15.52 54.88
CA ARG A 3 -8.17 15.72 53.49
C ARG A 3 -9.02 14.89 52.49
N ALA A 4 -9.17 15.43 51.28
CA ALA A 4 -9.77 14.78 50.12
C ALA A 4 -9.01 13.52 49.69
N MET A 5 -9.73 12.56 49.11
CA MET A 5 -9.12 11.54 48.25
C MET A 5 -10.02 11.31 47.04
N GLU A 6 -9.44 11.65 45.90
CA GLU A 6 -10.02 11.77 44.58
C GLU A 6 -10.29 10.38 44.00
N SER A 7 -11.41 10.24 43.31
CA SER A 7 -11.57 9.17 42.31
C SER A 7 -10.69 9.50 41.11
N PRO A 8 -10.17 8.49 40.42
CA PRO A 8 -10.73 8.28 39.09
C PRO A 8 -11.01 6.80 38.79
N THR A 9 -12.25 6.57 38.34
CA THR A 9 -12.71 5.36 37.67
C THR A 9 -11.84 5.07 36.46
N GLN A 10 -10.91 4.14 36.63
CA GLN A 10 -10.14 3.51 35.58
C GLN A 10 -11.03 2.47 34.89
N GLY A 11 -11.63 2.82 33.77
CA GLY A 11 -12.41 1.89 32.97
C GLY A 11 -12.94 2.54 31.71
N GLY A 12 -12.30 2.29 30.57
CA GLY A 12 -12.85 2.68 29.28
C GLY A 12 -11.90 3.43 28.36
N ARG A 13 -10.65 2.98 28.20
CA ARG A 13 -9.84 3.25 27.00
C ARG A 13 -8.93 2.06 26.70
N GLU A 14 -9.53 0.91 26.43
CA GLU A 14 -8.88 -0.11 25.61
C GLU A 14 -9.14 0.29 24.14
N LEU A 15 -8.51 1.40 23.75
CA LEU A 15 -8.42 1.86 22.38
C LEU A 15 -7.58 0.83 21.63
N VAL A 16 -8.25 -0.08 20.94
CA VAL A 16 -7.87 -0.74 19.67
C VAL A 16 -6.38 -0.59 19.33
N ALA A 17 -5.52 -1.17 20.16
CA ALA A 17 -4.09 -1.23 19.95
C ALA A 17 -3.79 -2.48 19.14
N ASN A 18 -4.34 -2.57 17.92
CA ASN A 18 -3.89 -3.58 16.97
C ASN A 18 -4.12 -3.22 15.50
N VAL A 19 -3.86 -1.96 15.13
CA VAL A 19 -3.47 -1.63 13.74
C VAL A 19 -1.97 -1.96 13.58
N GLY A 20 -1.60 -3.20 13.88
CA GLY A 20 -0.22 -3.72 13.88
C GLY A 20 0.32 -4.03 12.48
N GLY A 21 -0.05 -3.23 11.47
CA GLY A 21 0.39 -3.43 10.08
C GLY A 21 1.59 -2.57 9.66
N ALA A 22 1.97 -1.57 10.45
CA ALA A 22 3.05 -0.64 10.12
C ALA A 22 4.46 -1.28 10.09
N PRO A 23 4.88 -2.10 11.08
CA PRO A 23 6.28 -2.56 11.12
C PRO A 23 6.60 -3.57 10.01
N ARG A 24 5.60 -4.33 9.53
CA ARG A 24 5.82 -5.29 8.43
C ARG A 24 6.14 -4.58 7.13
N TRP A 25 5.45 -3.49 6.77
CA TRP A 25 5.68 -2.79 5.50
C TRP A 25 7.00 -2.01 5.46
N GLU A 26 7.33 -1.30 6.55
CA GLU A 26 8.57 -0.51 6.59
C GLU A 26 9.83 -1.39 6.70
N ALA A 27 9.69 -2.59 7.27
CA ALA A 27 10.74 -3.60 7.32
C ALA A 27 10.71 -4.57 6.12
N GLN A 28 9.94 -4.28 5.05
CA GLN A 28 9.80 -5.23 3.95
C GLN A 28 11.13 -5.48 3.25
N PRO A 29 11.55 -6.74 3.13
CA PRO A 29 12.77 -7.13 2.43
C PRO A 29 12.84 -6.56 1.00
N TRP A 30 11.71 -6.42 0.30
CA TRP A 30 11.69 -5.98 -1.09
C TRP A 30 12.22 -4.55 -1.31
N ARG A 31 12.19 -3.65 -0.29
CA ARG A 31 12.84 -2.32 -0.39
C ARG A 31 14.35 -2.42 -0.61
N LEU A 32 14.96 -3.52 -0.15
CA LEU A 32 16.37 -3.84 -0.34
C LEU A 32 16.59 -4.81 -1.52
N GLN A 33 15.55 -5.48 -2.02
CA GLN A 33 15.66 -6.47 -3.09
C GLN A 33 15.61 -5.88 -4.50
N LEU A 34 15.17 -4.63 -4.70
CA LEU A 34 15.21 -4.03 -6.03
C LEU A 34 16.68 -3.74 -6.39
N GLN A 35 17.28 -4.65 -7.17
CA GLN A 35 18.72 -4.65 -7.42
C GLN A 35 19.16 -3.43 -8.24
N ASP A 36 18.27 -2.93 -9.12
CA ASP A 36 18.48 -1.71 -9.88
C ASP A 36 17.49 -0.63 -9.43
N ALA A 37 18.02 0.42 -8.79
CA ALA A 37 17.21 1.58 -8.41
C ALA A 37 16.55 2.28 -9.60
N ARG A 38 17.09 2.15 -10.82
CA ARG A 38 16.47 2.68 -12.05
C ARG A 38 15.21 1.91 -12.45
N ALA A 39 15.13 0.62 -12.12
CA ALA A 39 13.94 -0.19 -12.36
C ALA A 39 12.72 0.33 -11.58
N ARG A 40 12.96 1.08 -10.49
CA ARG A 40 11.88 1.70 -9.70
C ARG A 40 11.07 2.70 -10.51
N GLU A 41 11.76 3.50 -11.31
CA GLU A 41 11.16 4.57 -12.12
C GLU A 41 10.96 4.15 -13.58
N HIS A 42 11.33 2.91 -13.92
CA HIS A 42 11.03 2.34 -15.22
C HIS A 42 9.52 2.29 -15.42
N ARG A 43 9.06 2.92 -16.50
CA ARG A 43 7.65 3.01 -16.85
C ARG A 43 7.29 1.86 -17.76
N VAL A 44 6.21 1.19 -17.42
CA VAL A 44 5.60 0.14 -18.24
C VAL A 44 4.27 0.62 -18.79
N ALA A 45 3.89 0.13 -19.96
CA ALA A 45 2.55 0.38 -20.49
C ALA A 45 1.50 -0.25 -19.56
N ARG A 46 0.56 0.57 -19.08
CA ARG A 46 -0.45 0.15 -18.10
C ARG A 46 -1.32 -0.99 -18.62
N SER A 47 -1.75 -0.90 -19.87
CA SER A 47 -2.57 -1.93 -20.52
C SER A 47 -1.84 -3.28 -20.58
N VAL A 48 -0.54 -3.27 -20.85
CA VAL A 48 0.29 -4.49 -20.93
C VAL A 48 0.47 -5.10 -19.53
N LEU A 49 0.76 -4.27 -18.52
CA LEU A 49 0.85 -4.73 -17.14
C LEU A 49 -0.46 -5.35 -16.65
N VAL A 50 -1.60 -4.69 -16.89
CA VAL A 50 -2.92 -5.20 -16.52
C VAL A 50 -3.21 -6.53 -17.21
N ALA A 51 -2.94 -6.64 -18.52
CA ALA A 51 -3.13 -7.88 -19.25
C ALA A 51 -2.26 -9.03 -18.71
N ALA A 52 -1.00 -8.76 -18.37
CA ALA A 52 -0.09 -9.75 -17.78
C ALA A 52 -0.58 -10.23 -16.40
N LEU A 53 -1.01 -9.30 -15.54
CA LEU A 53 -1.55 -9.62 -14.22
C LEU A 53 -2.80 -10.50 -14.33
N LEU A 54 -3.73 -10.16 -15.24
CA LEU A 54 -4.94 -10.95 -15.48
C LEU A 54 -4.61 -12.34 -16.04
N ALA A 55 -3.62 -12.45 -16.93
CA ALA A 55 -3.19 -13.73 -17.47
C ALA A 55 -2.61 -14.66 -16.40
N GLU A 56 -1.98 -14.12 -15.35
CA GLU A 56 -1.48 -14.88 -14.19
C GLU A 56 -2.50 -15.00 -13.03
N GLY A 57 -3.71 -14.44 -13.18
CA GLY A 57 -4.80 -14.53 -12.19
C GLY A 57 -4.77 -13.49 -11.07
N PHE A 58 -3.89 -12.48 -11.15
CA PHE A 58 -3.74 -11.38 -10.18
C PHE A 58 -4.78 -10.28 -10.40
N THR A 59 -6.05 -10.62 -10.16
CA THR A 59 -7.19 -9.74 -10.47
C THR A 59 -7.20 -8.46 -9.62
N ALA A 60 -6.93 -8.54 -8.32
CA ALA A 60 -6.92 -7.39 -7.43
C ALA A 60 -5.79 -6.41 -7.76
N GLU A 61 -4.61 -6.94 -8.09
CA GLU A 61 -3.45 -6.16 -8.51
C GLU A 61 -3.70 -5.52 -9.89
N ALA A 62 -4.38 -6.21 -10.80
CA ALA A 62 -4.77 -5.68 -12.10
C ALA A 62 -5.75 -4.51 -11.95
N GLU A 63 -6.74 -4.61 -11.06
CA GLU A 63 -7.65 -3.51 -10.73
C GLU A 63 -6.87 -2.30 -10.22
N VAL A 64 -5.98 -2.51 -9.24
CA VAL A 64 -5.14 -1.42 -8.71
C VAL A 64 -4.24 -0.83 -9.78
N ALA A 65 -3.60 -1.65 -10.61
CA ALA A 65 -2.78 -1.22 -11.73
C ALA A 65 -3.60 -0.43 -12.76
N GLY A 66 -4.92 -0.57 -12.82
CA GLY A 66 -5.80 0.24 -13.66
C GLY A 66 -5.84 1.72 -13.27
N PHE A 67 -5.63 2.06 -12.00
CA PHE A 67 -5.78 3.45 -11.51
C PHE A 67 -4.63 3.99 -10.67
N ALA A 68 -3.73 3.15 -10.14
CA ALA A 68 -2.57 3.60 -9.38
C ALA A 68 -1.72 4.57 -10.22
N GLY A 69 -1.36 5.74 -9.69
CA GLY A 69 -0.58 6.74 -10.43
C GLY A 69 -1.30 7.37 -11.64
N ALA A 70 -2.59 7.10 -11.89
CA ALA A 70 -3.32 7.64 -13.05
C ALA A 70 -3.50 9.18 -13.02
N LEU A 71 -3.27 9.80 -11.86
CA LEU A 71 -3.21 11.26 -11.72
C LEU A 71 -1.90 11.85 -12.26
N GLU A 72 -0.86 11.03 -12.42
CA GLU A 72 0.44 11.45 -12.95
C GLU A 72 0.56 11.13 -14.43
N ASP A 73 0.27 9.88 -14.80
CA ASP A 73 0.25 9.40 -16.18
C ASP A 73 -0.76 8.25 -16.30
N ARG A 74 -1.75 8.41 -17.18
CA ARG A 74 -2.78 7.39 -17.39
C ARG A 74 -2.29 6.22 -18.23
N ALA A 75 -1.34 6.45 -19.15
CA ALA A 75 -0.90 5.43 -20.10
C ALA A 75 0.17 4.51 -19.51
N SER A 76 0.97 5.00 -18.57
CA SER A 76 2.08 4.27 -17.98
C SER A 76 2.02 4.19 -16.46
N LEU A 77 2.76 3.22 -15.91
CA LEU A 77 2.90 3.03 -14.47
C LEU A 77 4.35 2.64 -14.15
N SER A 78 4.89 3.11 -13.02
CA SER A 78 6.16 2.63 -12.46
C SER A 78 5.97 2.06 -11.05
N ILE A 79 6.93 1.26 -10.59
CA ILE A 79 6.98 0.76 -9.20
C ILE A 79 6.96 1.94 -8.23
N GLY A 80 7.74 2.99 -8.52
CA GLY A 80 7.80 4.21 -7.72
C GLY A 80 6.44 4.91 -7.56
N GLN A 81 5.63 4.92 -8.62
CA GLN A 81 4.27 5.47 -8.58
C GLN A 81 3.33 4.63 -7.72
N VAL A 82 3.40 3.31 -7.81
CA VAL A 82 2.60 2.42 -6.94
C VAL A 82 2.99 2.61 -5.48
N LEU A 83 4.28 2.72 -5.17
CA LEU A 83 4.74 2.97 -3.80
C LEU A 83 4.25 4.32 -3.25
N ARG A 84 4.32 5.39 -4.05
CA ARG A 84 3.78 6.70 -3.66
C ARG A 84 2.26 6.66 -3.48
N PHE A 85 1.56 5.85 -4.27
CA PHE A 85 0.14 5.61 -4.10
C PHE A 85 -0.17 4.91 -2.76
N VAL A 86 0.62 3.89 -2.39
CA VAL A 86 0.55 3.22 -1.07
C VAL A 86 0.76 4.23 0.07
N ASP A 87 1.76 5.10 -0.03
CA ASP A 87 2.01 6.13 0.98
C ASP A 87 0.84 7.13 1.08
N GLY A 88 0.25 7.53 -0.05
CA GLY A 88 -0.94 8.37 -0.08
C GLY A 88 -2.18 7.70 0.56
N LEU A 89 -2.32 6.38 0.44
CA LEU A 89 -3.38 5.62 1.12
C LEU A 89 -3.20 5.65 2.64
N ARG A 90 -1.97 5.54 3.15
CA ARG A 90 -1.71 5.66 4.60
C ARG A 90 -2.12 7.01 5.15
N VAL A 91 -1.78 8.09 4.42
CA VAL A 91 -2.18 9.44 4.81
C VAL A 91 -3.70 9.56 4.84
N ARG A 92 -4.40 9.05 3.82
CA ARG A 92 -5.88 9.06 3.81
C ARG A 92 -6.49 8.22 4.91
N MET A 93 -5.92 7.06 5.26
CA MET A 93 -6.39 6.24 6.39
C MET A 93 -6.30 7.02 7.71
N ALA A 94 -5.22 7.78 7.93
CA ALA A 94 -5.06 8.59 9.13
C ALA A 94 -6.05 9.77 9.21
N LEU A 95 -6.67 10.13 8.08
CA LEU A 95 -7.66 11.21 7.96
C LEU A 95 -9.10 10.68 7.81
N ALA A 96 -9.29 9.36 7.78
CA ALA A 96 -10.61 8.76 7.59
C ALA A 96 -11.51 9.05 8.80
N CYS A 97 -12.78 9.32 8.53
CA CYS A 97 -13.75 9.73 9.54
C CYS A 97 -14.59 8.55 10.05
N THR A 98 -14.57 7.42 9.33
CA THR A 98 -15.37 6.24 9.64
C THR A 98 -14.56 4.95 9.59
N ASP A 99 -15.00 3.93 10.35
CA ASP A 99 -14.36 2.61 10.34
C ASP A 99 -14.47 1.91 8.97
N ASP A 100 -15.57 2.15 8.23
CA ASP A 100 -15.76 1.61 6.88
C ASP A 100 -14.73 2.19 5.90
N GLU A 101 -14.51 3.50 5.93
CA GLU A 101 -13.47 4.15 5.13
C GLU A 101 -12.07 3.61 5.47
N VAL A 102 -11.77 3.42 6.77
CA VAL A 102 -10.51 2.82 7.21
C VAL A 102 -10.35 1.41 6.64
N LEU A 103 -11.41 0.59 6.68
CA LEU A 103 -11.38 -0.78 6.18
C LEU A 103 -11.18 -0.83 4.66
N GLN A 104 -11.92 -0.02 3.91
CA GLN A 104 -11.79 0.08 2.46
C GLN A 104 -10.39 0.54 2.04
N LEU A 105 -9.85 1.57 2.71
CA LEU A 105 -8.51 2.07 2.44
C LEU A 105 -7.43 1.06 2.85
N ALA A 106 -7.64 0.30 3.94
CA ALA A 106 -6.73 -0.77 4.35
C ALA A 106 -6.68 -1.91 3.33
N TYR A 107 -7.85 -2.31 2.82
CA TYR A 107 -7.97 -3.32 1.76
C TYR A 107 -7.26 -2.86 0.48
N LEU A 108 -7.55 -1.64 0.03
CA LEU A 108 -6.91 -1.06 -1.15
C LEU A 108 -5.39 -0.91 -0.97
N ARG A 109 -4.92 -0.51 0.21
CA ARG A 109 -3.49 -0.44 0.53
C ARG A 109 -2.84 -1.80 0.37
N ARG A 110 -3.43 -2.86 0.92
CA ARG A 110 -2.89 -4.22 0.80
C ARG A 110 -2.73 -4.65 -0.66
N ASN A 111 -3.73 -4.42 -1.50
CA ASN A 111 -3.66 -4.82 -2.91
C ASN A 111 -2.59 -4.01 -3.68
N ALA A 112 -2.42 -2.74 -3.34
CA ALA A 112 -1.36 -1.90 -3.92
C ALA A 112 0.05 -2.32 -3.46
N GLU A 113 0.16 -2.78 -2.22
CA GLU A 113 1.38 -3.36 -1.66
C GLU A 113 1.77 -4.67 -2.37
N GLU A 114 0.80 -5.56 -2.59
CA GLU A 114 0.97 -6.82 -3.33
C GLU A 114 1.32 -6.55 -4.81
N LEU A 115 0.69 -5.56 -5.46
CA LEU A 115 1.07 -5.12 -6.82
C LEU A 115 2.53 -4.65 -6.87
N ALA A 116 2.98 -3.82 -5.93
CA ALA A 116 4.35 -3.32 -5.90
C ALA A 116 5.36 -4.48 -5.75
N GLU A 117 5.08 -5.42 -4.85
CA GLU A 117 5.90 -6.62 -4.65
C GLU A 117 6.01 -7.45 -5.94
N ARG A 118 4.90 -7.67 -6.63
CA ARG A 118 4.87 -8.39 -7.92
C ARG A 118 5.69 -7.71 -8.99
N MET A 119 5.53 -6.39 -9.15
CA MET A 119 6.32 -5.64 -10.13
C MET A 119 7.82 -5.69 -9.80
N ILE A 120 8.20 -5.68 -8.53
CA ILE A 120 9.61 -5.82 -8.10
C ILE A 120 10.14 -7.21 -8.44
N ASP A 121 9.40 -8.27 -8.13
CA ASP A 121 9.78 -9.64 -8.47
C ASP A 121 9.95 -9.82 -9.99
N TRP A 122 9.05 -9.25 -10.78
CA TRP A 122 9.14 -9.28 -12.23
C TRP A 122 10.32 -8.46 -12.76
N ALA A 123 10.58 -7.29 -12.18
CA ALA A 123 11.74 -6.48 -12.54
C ALA A 123 13.05 -7.21 -12.26
N ASN A 124 13.18 -7.81 -11.07
CA ASN A 124 14.35 -8.60 -10.68
C ASN A 124 14.54 -9.85 -11.55
N ALA A 125 13.44 -10.45 -12.04
CA ALA A 125 13.47 -11.57 -12.96
C ALA A 125 13.64 -11.16 -14.45
N GLY A 126 13.70 -9.86 -14.76
CA GLY A 126 13.72 -9.37 -16.15
C GLY A 126 12.44 -9.66 -16.94
N ARG A 127 11.30 -9.89 -16.25
CA ARG A 127 9.98 -10.21 -16.83
C ARG A 127 9.00 -9.04 -16.77
N LEU A 128 9.43 -7.89 -16.26
CA LEU A 128 8.59 -6.72 -16.22
C LEU A 128 8.19 -6.34 -17.67
N PRO A 129 6.90 -6.23 -17.99
CA PRO A 129 6.45 -5.98 -19.36
C PRO A 129 6.94 -4.61 -19.84
N ALA A 130 7.41 -4.55 -21.09
CA ALA A 130 7.83 -3.32 -21.75
C ALA A 130 6.64 -2.45 -22.17
#